data_AF-A0A960T0T4-F1
#
_entry.id   AF-A0A960T0T4-F1
#
_cell.length_a   1.000
_cell.length_b   1.000
_cell.length_c   1.000
_cell.angle_alpha   90.00
_cell.angle_beta   90.00
_cell.angle_gamma   90.00
#
_symmetry.space_group_name_H-M   'P 1'
#
loop_
_entity.id
_entity.type
_entity.pdbx_description
1 polymer ?
#
loop_
_entity_poly.entity_id
_entity_poly.type
_entity_poly.pdbx_seq_one_letter_code
_entity_poly.pdbx_strand_id
1 'polypeptide(L)'
;TALGDYQNARDRWVALITEHPVESQLPGDYAEAAYTSFENADPVQAMQILTTGTHRFPNDANFALRAGWVSLLTGNSERAYRFLTTGQRIGYPEEKRENATLLLAIAAAQTGAFEDAQAWYEDLKRLDDDWLDPATIETLEWPEELKASLRQLAW
;
A
#
# COMPACT_ATOMS: atom_id res chain seq x y z
N THR A 1 27.46 0.94 2.15
CA THR A 1 26.92 2.20 2.70
C THR A 1 25.66 1.83 3.42
N ALA A 2 25.59 2.02 4.72
CA ALA A 2 24.44 1.54 5.51
C ALA A 2 24.06 2.54 6.59
N LEU A 3 25.00 3.06 7.40
CA LEU A 3 24.62 3.94 8.51
C LEU A 3 24.19 5.37 8.13
N GLY A 4 24.61 5.87 6.96
CA GLY A 4 24.34 7.24 6.51
C GLY A 4 22.97 7.45 5.88
N ASP A 5 22.35 6.39 5.34
CA ASP A 5 21.07 6.49 4.65
C ASP A 5 19.88 6.49 5.64
N TYR A 6 20.01 5.82 6.80
CA TYR A 6 19.03 5.87 7.90
C TYR A 6 18.77 7.28 8.45
N GLN A 7 19.82 8.11 8.57
CA GLN A 7 19.68 9.49 9.04
C GLN A 7 18.85 10.32 8.04
N ASN A 8 18.96 10.02 6.75
CA ASN A 8 18.33 10.81 5.70
C ASN A 8 16.80 10.68 5.69
N ALA A 9 16.23 9.49 5.94
CA ALA A 9 14.77 9.33 5.95
C ALA A 9 14.08 10.13 7.07
N ARG A 10 14.64 10.02 8.29
CA ARG A 10 14.18 10.75 9.46
C ARG A 10 14.33 12.26 9.26
N ASP A 11 15.48 12.70 8.78
CA ASP A 11 15.76 14.12 8.61
C ASP A 11 14.88 14.73 7.50
N ARG A 12 14.64 13.99 6.40
CA ARG A 12 13.67 14.39 5.36
C ARG A 12 12.26 14.54 5.91
N TRP A 13 11.81 13.57 6.71
CA TRP A 13 10.50 13.64 7.34
C TRP A 13 10.39 14.81 8.31
N VAL A 14 11.39 15.01 9.18
CA VAL A 14 11.44 16.14 10.10
C VAL A 14 11.39 17.46 9.33
N ALA A 15 12.23 17.63 8.31
CA ALA A 15 12.22 18.81 7.45
C ALA A 15 10.84 19.03 6.82
N LEU A 16 10.21 17.98 6.27
CA LEU A 16 8.87 18.06 5.70
C LEU A 16 7.84 18.60 6.71
N ILE A 17 7.86 18.16 7.97
CA ILE A 17 6.85 18.60 8.95
C ILE A 17 7.20 19.88 9.71
N THR A 18 8.48 20.28 9.77
CA THR A 18 8.93 21.47 10.51
C THR A 18 9.23 22.67 9.61
N GLU A 19 9.75 22.44 8.41
CA GLU A 19 10.24 23.50 7.51
C GLU A 19 9.22 23.84 6.42
N HIS A 20 8.41 22.87 5.98
CA HIS A 20 7.38 23.10 4.97
C HIS A 20 6.02 23.43 5.61
N PRO A 21 5.39 24.57 5.25
CA PRO A 21 4.03 24.89 5.68
C PRO A 21 3.05 23.76 5.31
N VAL A 22 2.07 23.50 6.18
CA VAL A 22 1.11 22.41 6.01
C VAL A 22 0.37 22.51 4.67
N GLU A 23 0.07 23.72 4.22
CA GLU A 23 -0.63 24.00 2.96
C GLU A 23 0.19 23.64 1.72
N SER A 24 1.52 23.55 1.85
CA SER A 24 2.43 23.21 0.76
C SER A 24 2.76 21.72 0.68
N GLN A 25 2.36 20.94 1.68
CA GLN A 25 2.66 19.52 1.75
C GLN A 25 1.77 18.73 0.80
N LEU A 26 2.35 17.77 0.08
CA LEU A 26 1.65 16.93 -0.87
C LEU A 26 1.54 15.49 -0.38
N PRO A 27 0.49 14.74 -0.79
CA PRO A 27 0.38 13.32 -0.49
C PRO A 27 1.59 12.51 -0.98
N GLY A 28 2.21 12.94 -2.08
CA GLY A 28 3.42 12.34 -2.64
C GLY A 28 4.59 12.37 -1.67
N ASP A 29 4.81 13.49 -0.98
CA ASP A 29 5.94 13.68 -0.05
C ASP A 29 5.89 12.68 1.10
N TYR A 30 4.69 12.43 1.62
CA TYR A 30 4.45 11.47 2.71
C TYR A 30 4.67 10.03 2.25
N ALA A 31 4.17 9.68 1.07
CA ALA A 31 4.35 8.33 0.53
C ALA A 31 5.82 8.05 0.22
N GLU A 32 6.54 9.02 -0.35
CA GLU A 32 7.97 8.92 -0.66
C GLU A 32 8.82 8.86 0.61
N ALA A 33 8.54 9.70 1.60
CA ALA A 33 9.23 9.66 2.89
C ALA A 33 9.01 8.32 3.60
N ALA A 34 7.77 7.79 3.60
CA ALA A 34 7.48 6.48 4.18
C ALA A 34 8.21 5.34 3.45
N TYR A 35 8.23 5.37 2.11
CA TYR A 35 8.94 4.38 1.32
C TYR A 35 10.46 4.45 1.57
N THR A 36 11.02 5.67 1.65
CA THR A 36 12.43 5.89 2.00
C THR A 36 12.74 5.35 3.40
N SER A 37 11.88 5.55 4.40
CA SER A 37 12.07 4.96 5.74
C SER A 37 12.05 3.43 5.70
N PHE A 38 11.17 2.83 4.89
CA PHE A 38 11.15 1.38 4.68
C PHE A 38 12.44 0.86 4.03
N GLU A 39 12.91 1.49 2.95
CA GLU A 39 14.17 1.09 2.28
C GLU A 39 15.37 1.21 3.22
N ASN A 40 15.30 2.15 4.16
CA ASN A 40 16.24 2.31 5.27
C ASN A 40 15.82 1.51 6.51
N ALA A 41 15.24 0.31 6.36
CA ALA A 41 14.87 -0.62 7.43
C ALA A 41 14.26 -0.01 8.71
N ASP A 42 13.52 1.09 8.59
CA ASP A 42 12.74 1.74 9.66
C ASP A 42 11.24 1.67 9.32
N PRO A 43 10.64 0.46 9.40
CA PRO A 43 9.22 0.29 9.12
C PRO A 43 8.33 1.02 10.14
N VAL A 44 8.84 1.28 11.35
CA VAL A 44 8.09 2.01 12.39
C VAL A 44 7.91 3.46 11.97
N GLN A 45 8.98 4.13 11.53
CA GLN A 45 8.89 5.48 11.01
C GLN A 45 8.04 5.53 9.74
N ALA A 46 8.20 4.58 8.82
CA ALA A 46 7.34 4.49 7.63
C ALA A 46 5.86 4.49 8.02
N MET A 47 5.48 3.67 9.00
CA MET A 47 4.11 3.59 9.50
C MET A 47 3.62 4.87 10.19
N GLN A 48 4.49 5.59 10.90
CA GLN A 48 4.15 6.90 11.50
C GLN A 48 3.88 7.96 10.43
N ILE A 49 4.72 7.99 9.39
CA ILE A 49 4.57 8.91 8.26
C ILE A 49 3.25 8.63 7.54
N LEU A 50 2.95 7.38 7.19
CA LEU A 50 1.69 7.03 6.51
C LEU A 50 0.46 7.37 7.35
N THR A 51 0.50 7.07 8.66
CA THR A 51 -0.59 7.42 9.57
C THR A 51 -0.82 8.93 9.58
N THR A 52 0.25 9.71 9.66
CA THR A 52 0.16 11.18 9.60
C THR A 52 -0.42 11.64 8.28
N GLY A 53 0.05 11.08 7.15
CA GLY A 53 -0.45 11.41 5.82
C GLY A 53 -1.94 11.11 5.65
N THR A 54 -2.45 10.01 6.22
CA THR A 54 -3.91 9.72 6.14
C THR A 54 -4.76 10.72 6.90
N HIS A 55 -4.24 11.32 7.97
CA HIS A 55 -4.94 12.41 8.66
C HIS A 55 -4.87 13.72 7.88
N ARG A 56 -3.81 13.96 7.11
CA ARG A 56 -3.65 15.16 6.28
C ARG A 56 -4.45 15.09 4.99
N PHE A 57 -4.53 13.91 4.38
CA PHE A 57 -5.18 13.68 3.10
C PHE A 57 -6.29 12.61 3.23
N PRO A 58 -7.30 12.84 4.09
CA PRO A 58 -8.30 11.81 4.42
C PRO A 58 -9.21 11.42 3.26
N ASN A 59 -9.28 12.24 2.21
CA ASN A 59 -10.10 12.01 1.02
C ASN A 59 -9.27 11.71 -0.24
N ASP A 60 -7.99 11.37 -0.08
CA ASP A 60 -7.11 11.03 -1.20
C ASP A 60 -6.98 9.50 -1.33
N ALA A 61 -7.74 8.93 -2.26
CA ALA A 61 -7.68 7.49 -2.54
C ALA A 61 -6.30 7.06 -3.07
N ASN A 62 -5.58 7.92 -3.80
CA ASN A 62 -4.24 7.60 -4.28
C ASN A 62 -3.24 7.50 -3.14
N PHE A 63 -3.37 8.37 -2.14
CA PHE A 63 -2.57 8.28 -0.94
C PHE A 63 -2.87 6.99 -0.17
N ALA A 64 -4.16 6.68 0.01
CA ALA A 64 -4.59 5.44 0.66
C ALA A 64 -4.04 4.18 -0.05
N LEU A 65 -4.03 4.17 -1.39
CA LEU A 65 -3.42 3.09 -2.18
C LEU A 65 -1.92 2.95 -1.91
N ARG A 66 -1.16 4.06 -1.96
CA ARG A 66 0.28 4.06 -1.69
C ARG A 66 0.60 3.63 -0.26
N ALA A 67 -0.19 4.10 0.71
CA ALA A 67 -0.06 3.70 2.10
C ALA A 67 -0.31 2.20 2.27
N GLY A 68 -1.34 1.66 1.59
CA GLY A 68 -1.62 0.23 1.52
C GLY A 68 -0.44 -0.59 1.01
N TRP A 69 0.12 -0.18 -0.13
CA TRP A 69 1.29 -0.83 -0.73
C TRP A 69 2.50 -0.86 0.21
N VAL A 70 2.91 0.29 0.76
CA VAL A 70 4.06 0.37 1.68
C VAL A 70 3.78 -0.42 2.96
N SER A 71 2.55 -0.44 3.45
CA SER A 71 2.17 -1.29 4.60
C SER A 71 2.29 -2.78 4.29
N LEU A 72 1.97 -3.25 3.08
CA LEU A 72 2.21 -4.65 2.69
C LEU A 72 3.70 -4.98 2.62
N LEU A 73 4.50 -4.11 2.00
CA LEU A 73 5.95 -4.30 1.91
C LEU A 73 6.65 -4.35 3.28
N THR A 74 6.08 -3.71 4.28
CA THR A 74 6.61 -3.67 5.66
C THR A 74 6.01 -4.77 6.56
N GLY A 75 5.21 -5.69 6.02
CA GLY A 75 4.55 -6.76 6.79
C GLY A 75 3.41 -6.28 7.70
N ASN A 76 2.93 -5.04 7.51
CA ASN A 76 1.84 -4.44 8.29
C ASN A 76 0.48 -4.66 7.60
N SER A 77 0.12 -5.92 7.32
CA SER A 77 -1.05 -6.27 6.50
C SER A 77 -2.38 -5.74 7.08
N GLU A 78 -2.53 -5.69 8.41
CA GLU A 78 -3.72 -5.08 9.04
C GLU A 78 -3.85 -3.59 8.74
N ARG A 79 -2.73 -2.85 8.77
CA ARG A 79 -2.74 -1.42 8.40
C ARG A 79 -2.97 -1.25 6.92
N ALA A 80 -2.35 -2.10 6.09
CA ALA A 80 -2.58 -2.10 4.66
C ALA A 80 -4.07 -2.26 4.35
N TYR A 81 -4.73 -3.25 4.97
CA TYR A 81 -6.14 -3.51 4.73
C TYR A 81 -7.01 -2.31 5.13
N ARG A 82 -6.71 -1.65 6.25
CA ARG A 82 -7.42 -0.42 6.66
C ARG A 82 -7.22 0.74 5.69
N PHE A 83 -5.98 0.97 5.22
CA PHE A 83 -5.71 2.02 4.23
C PHE A 83 -6.43 1.73 2.92
N LEU A 84 -6.33 0.49 2.42
CA LEU A 84 -6.91 0.10 1.14
C LEU A 84 -8.44 0.14 1.16
N THR A 85 -9.08 -0.30 2.25
CA THR A 85 -10.54 -0.20 2.41
C THR A 85 -11.01 1.25 2.55
N THR A 86 -10.18 2.12 3.15
CA THR A 86 -10.45 3.57 3.16
C THR A 86 -10.42 4.15 1.76
N GLY A 87 -9.39 3.84 0.96
CA GLY A 87 -9.32 4.26 -0.44
C GLY A 87 -10.48 3.73 -1.28
N GLN A 88 -10.92 2.48 -1.02
CA GLN A 88 -12.09 1.89 -1.70
C GLN A 88 -13.39 2.66 -1.39
N ARG A 89 -13.57 3.13 -0.14
CA ARG A 89 -14.74 3.94 0.25
C ARG A 89 -14.72 5.34 -0.36
N ILE A 90 -13.54 5.92 -0.55
CA ILE A 90 -13.36 7.21 -1.22
C ILE A 90 -13.64 7.06 -2.72
N GLY A 91 -13.19 5.94 -3.30
CA GLY A 91 -13.28 5.62 -4.72
C GLY A 91 -11.93 5.78 -5.42
N TYR A 92 -11.35 4.67 -5.87
CA TYR A 92 -10.13 4.69 -6.66
C TYR A 92 -10.39 5.18 -8.10
N PRO A 93 -9.43 5.90 -8.70
CA PRO A 93 -9.43 6.16 -10.14
C PRO A 93 -9.53 4.85 -10.93
N GLU A 94 -10.19 4.90 -12.08
CA GLU A 94 -10.47 3.72 -12.91
C GLU A 94 -9.18 2.99 -13.32
N GLU A 95 -8.16 3.75 -13.71
CA GLU A 95 -6.85 3.22 -14.12
C GLU A 95 -6.06 2.55 -12.98
N LYS A 96 -6.52 2.67 -11.74
CA LYS A 96 -5.91 2.03 -10.55
C LYS A 96 -6.78 0.97 -9.93
N ARG A 97 -8.01 0.79 -10.42
CA ARG A 97 -9.01 -0.07 -9.78
C ARG A 97 -8.55 -1.50 -9.68
N GLU A 98 -7.98 -2.04 -10.75
CA GLU A 98 -7.45 -3.41 -10.77
C GLU A 98 -6.34 -3.59 -9.74
N ASN A 99 -5.28 -2.76 -9.80
CA ASN A 99 -4.18 -2.81 -8.83
C ASN A 99 -4.66 -2.64 -7.38
N ALA A 100 -5.60 -1.73 -7.13
CA ALA A 100 -6.16 -1.54 -5.79
C ALA A 100 -6.95 -2.77 -5.30
N THR A 101 -7.72 -3.40 -6.18
CA THR A 101 -8.47 -4.64 -5.90
C THR A 101 -7.53 -5.80 -5.61
N LEU A 102 -6.41 -5.87 -6.34
CA LEU A 102 -5.36 -6.86 -6.15
C LEU A 102 -4.71 -6.71 -4.76
N LEU A 103 -4.34 -5.48 -4.39
CA LEU A 103 -3.79 -5.20 -3.06
C LEU A 103 -4.81 -5.46 -1.93
N LEU A 104 -6.10 -5.19 -2.16
CA LEU A 104 -7.17 -5.51 -1.22
C LEU A 104 -7.28 -7.03 -0.99
N ALA A 105 -7.26 -7.83 -2.06
CA ALA A 105 -7.30 -9.28 -1.96
C ALA A 105 -6.12 -9.83 -1.14
N ILE A 106 -4.90 -9.34 -1.41
CA ILE A 106 -3.70 -9.72 -0.66
C ILE A 106 -3.81 -9.31 0.81
N ALA A 107 -4.16 -8.05 1.09
CA ALA A 107 -4.22 -7.56 2.47
C ALA A 107 -5.31 -8.29 3.28
N ALA A 108 -6.45 -8.60 2.66
CA ALA A 108 -7.50 -9.40 3.29
C ALA A 108 -7.03 -10.83 3.57
N ALA A 109 -6.36 -11.49 2.61
CA ALA A 109 -5.83 -12.84 2.80
C ALA A 109 -4.80 -12.90 3.94
N GLN A 110 -3.86 -11.96 3.98
CA GLN A 110 -2.81 -11.90 5.01
C GLN A 110 -3.34 -11.55 6.41
N THR A 111 -4.53 -10.96 6.50
CA THR A 111 -5.19 -10.64 7.77
C THR A 111 -6.21 -11.70 8.21
N GLY A 112 -6.39 -12.76 7.41
CA GLY A 112 -7.37 -13.81 7.68
C GLY A 112 -8.83 -13.43 7.36
N ALA A 113 -9.05 -12.28 6.72
CA ALA A 113 -10.36 -11.88 6.20
C ALA A 113 -10.66 -12.62 4.88
N PHE A 114 -10.75 -13.95 4.94
CA PHE A 114 -10.78 -14.81 3.75
C PHE A 114 -12.02 -14.60 2.86
N GLU A 115 -13.18 -14.30 3.44
CA GLU A 115 -14.40 -13.99 2.68
C GLU A 115 -14.22 -12.72 1.84
N ASP A 116 -13.65 -11.67 2.46
CA ASP A 116 -13.32 -10.42 1.76
C ASP A 116 -12.26 -10.68 0.69
N ALA A 117 -11.22 -11.47 1.00
CA ALA A 117 -10.15 -11.80 0.05
C ALA A 117 -10.70 -12.50 -1.20
N GLN A 118 -11.59 -13.47 -1.03
CA GLN A 118 -12.27 -14.15 -2.13
C GLN A 118 -13.16 -13.19 -2.92
N ALA A 119 -13.92 -12.32 -2.25
CA ALA A 119 -14.75 -11.33 -2.92
C ALA A 119 -13.90 -10.39 -3.81
N TRP A 120 -12.78 -9.89 -3.29
CA TRP A 120 -11.86 -9.05 -4.07
C TRP A 120 -11.22 -9.80 -5.23
N TYR A 121 -10.85 -11.07 -5.06
CA TYR A 121 -10.30 -11.88 -6.15
C TYR A 121 -11.34 -12.16 -7.25
N GLU A 122 -12.61 -12.38 -6.89
CA GLU A 122 -13.70 -12.47 -7.85
C GLU A 122 -13.98 -11.15 -8.56
N ASP A 123 -13.78 -10.01 -7.90
CA ASP A 123 -13.85 -8.70 -8.55
C ASP A 123 -12.71 -8.51 -9.57
N LEU A 124 -11.50 -9.01 -9.32
CA LEU A 124 -10.41 -8.99 -10.31
C LEU A 124 -10.80 -9.70 -11.60
N LYS A 125 -11.37 -10.91 -11.49
CA LYS A 125 -11.85 -11.69 -12.64
C LYS A 125 -12.95 -10.99 -13.44
N ARG A 126 -13.69 -10.07 -12.82
CA ARG A 126 -14.72 -9.27 -13.50
C ARG A 126 -14.15 -8.01 -14.15
N LEU A 127 -13.00 -7.52 -13.64
CA LEU A 127 -12.32 -6.35 -14.18
C LEU A 127 -11.49 -6.71 -15.40
N ASP A 128 -10.82 -7.85 -15.38
CA ASP A 128 -10.00 -8.35 -16.48
C ASP A 128 -10.02 -9.90 -16.53
N ASP A 129 -10.30 -10.44 -17.71
CA ASP A 129 -10.42 -11.88 -17.96
C ASP A 129 -9.09 -12.63 -17.80
N ASP A 130 -7.94 -11.94 -17.86
CA ASP A 130 -6.63 -12.55 -17.62
C ASP A 130 -6.55 -13.18 -16.21
N TRP A 131 -7.29 -12.66 -15.22
CA TRP A 131 -7.34 -13.22 -13.87
C TRP A 131 -8.11 -14.54 -13.75
N LEU A 132 -8.76 -14.99 -14.82
CA LEU A 132 -9.34 -16.34 -14.91
C LEU A 132 -8.24 -17.42 -15.02
N ASP A 133 -7.06 -17.05 -15.55
CA ASP A 133 -5.88 -17.92 -15.57
C ASP A 133 -4.97 -17.62 -14.37
N PRO A 134 -4.79 -18.57 -13.43
CA PRO A 134 -3.87 -18.38 -12.31
C PRO A 134 -2.41 -18.09 -12.72
N ALA A 135 -2.00 -18.41 -13.96
CA ALA A 135 -0.67 -18.09 -14.46
C ALA A 135 -0.41 -16.57 -14.52
N THR A 136 -1.45 -15.74 -14.59
CA THR A 136 -1.36 -14.27 -14.56
C THR A 136 -0.61 -13.77 -13.32
N ILE A 137 -0.74 -14.45 -12.18
CA ILE A 137 -0.01 -14.11 -10.94
C ILE A 137 1.51 -14.14 -11.15
N GLU A 138 2.02 -15.04 -11.99
CA GLU A 138 3.47 -15.19 -12.23
C GLU A 138 4.05 -14.09 -13.11
N THR A 139 3.20 -13.33 -13.80
CA THR A 139 3.62 -12.19 -14.63
C THR A 139 3.91 -10.94 -13.80
N LEU A 140 3.48 -10.92 -12.52
CA LEU A 140 3.68 -9.78 -11.63
C LEU A 140 5.14 -9.67 -11.19
N GLU A 141 5.74 -8.49 -11.38
CA GLU A 141 7.07 -8.15 -10.86
C GLU A 141 7.03 -7.77 -9.37
N TRP A 142 6.36 -8.59 -8.55
CA TRP A 142 6.07 -8.31 -7.14
C TRP A 142 6.79 -9.27 -6.19
N PRO A 143 6.96 -8.91 -4.90
CA PRO A 143 7.53 -9.81 -3.90
C PRO A 143 6.80 -11.15 -3.84
N GLU A 144 7.56 -12.23 -3.65
CA GLU A 144 7.06 -13.60 -3.69
C GLU A 144 6.00 -13.86 -2.61
N GLU A 145 6.14 -13.21 -1.46
CA GLU A 145 5.20 -13.29 -0.33
C GLU A 145 3.82 -12.73 -0.70
N LEU A 146 3.78 -11.68 -1.53
CA LEU A 146 2.53 -11.09 -2.00
C LEU A 146 1.86 -11.98 -3.04
N LYS A 147 2.64 -12.51 -3.99
CA LYS A 147 2.14 -13.49 -4.99
C LYS A 147 1.63 -14.76 -4.31
N ALA A 148 2.30 -15.25 -3.26
CA ALA A 148 1.86 -16.41 -2.51
C ALA A 148 0.46 -16.23 -1.89
N SER A 149 0.12 -15.00 -1.48
CA SER A 149 -1.22 -14.69 -0.95
C SER A 149 -2.30 -14.79 -2.04
N LEU A 150 -1.99 -14.38 -3.27
CA LEU A 150 -2.90 -14.53 -4.42
C LEU A 150 -3.09 -15.98 -4.83
N ARG A 151 -2.01 -16.78 -4.82
CA ARG A 151 -2.10 -18.21 -5.18
C ARG A 151 -3.06 -18.98 -4.26
N GLN A 152 -3.14 -18.61 -2.99
CA GLN A 152 -4.10 -19.20 -2.03
C GLN A 152 -5.56 -18.92 -2.38
N LEU A 153 -5.82 -17.89 -3.19
CA LEU A 153 -7.17 -17.50 -3.64
C LEU A 153 -7.51 -18.08 -5.01
N ALA A 154 -6.49 -18.41 -5.81
CA ALA A 154 -6.64 -18.91 -7.17
C ALA A 154 -6.80 -20.44 -7.25
N TRP A 155 -6.27 -21.19 -6.27
CA TRP A 155 -6.24 -22.66 -6.22
C TRP A 155 -6.87 -23.20 -4.94
#